data_AF-A0A5B7IA41-F1
#
_entry.id   AF-A0A5B7IA41-F1
#
_cell.length_a   1.000
_cell.length_b   1.000
_cell.length_c   1.000
_cell.angle_alpha   90.00
_cell.angle_beta   90.00
_cell.angle_gamma   90.00
#
_symmetry.space_group_name_H-M   'P 1'
#
loop_
_entity.id
_entity.type
_entity.pdbx_description
1 polymer ?
#
loop_
_entity_poly.entity_id
_entity_poly.type
_entity_poly.pdbx_seq_one_letter_code
_entity_poly.pdbx_strand_id
1 'polypeptide(L)'
;MRSKGVRVREGCSYQDQKSSWHERNGGHTDKAQVKVYSINDDYKVSMYFSNDVAYVKETENEIEAAYTDAYGYSCVIDSITTTQTSSGDPVANETTVYMHFIDDEKNKPVAKETILQ
;
A
#
# COMPACT_ATOMS: atom_id res chain seq x y z
N MET A 1 48.45 15.84 72.47
CA MET A 1 49.58 16.42 71.69
C MET A 1 49.14 16.61 70.24
N ARG A 2 48.92 17.86 69.82
CA ARG A 2 48.93 18.31 68.41
C ARG A 2 50.37 18.13 67.88
N SER A 3 50.73 17.98 66.60
CA SER A 3 50.18 18.31 65.29
C SER A 3 51.22 17.84 64.26
N LYS A 4 50.81 17.35 63.08
CA LYS A 4 51.53 17.47 61.79
C LYS A 4 50.44 17.40 60.71
N GLY A 5 50.32 18.28 59.72
CA GLY A 5 51.36 18.96 58.96
C GLY A 5 51.26 18.46 57.51
N VAL A 6 50.72 19.31 56.64
CA VAL A 6 50.34 19.09 55.23
C VAL A 6 51.51 18.67 54.33
N ARG A 7 51.24 17.80 53.35
CA ARG A 7 51.83 17.85 51.98
C ARG A 7 50.80 17.41 50.93
N VAL A 8 50.75 18.16 49.84
CA VAL A 8 49.90 17.98 48.64
C VAL A 8 50.74 17.36 47.52
N ARG A 9 50.19 16.33 46.86
CA ARG A 9 50.38 15.84 45.46
C ARG A 9 49.31 14.75 45.26
N GLU A 10 48.66 14.47 44.14
CA GLU A 10 48.56 14.95 42.76
C GLU A 10 47.32 14.24 42.18
N GLY A 11 46.66 14.80 41.17
CA GLY A 11 45.98 14.00 40.14
C GLY A 11 44.46 13.83 40.25
N CYS A 12 43.72 14.74 39.62
CA CYS A 12 42.91 14.44 38.43
C CYS A 12 42.28 15.76 37.95
N SER A 13 42.86 16.35 36.91
CA SER A 13 42.31 17.53 36.25
C SER A 13 41.03 17.14 35.53
N TYR A 14 39.90 17.69 35.98
CA TYR A 14 38.63 17.69 35.28
C TYR A 14 38.74 18.63 34.07
N GLN A 15 39.21 18.13 32.93
CA GLN A 15 39.17 18.86 31.66
C GLN A 15 38.61 17.98 30.55
N ASP A 16 37.62 18.57 29.88
CA ASP A 16 37.20 18.31 28.50
C ASP A 16 36.76 16.89 28.14
N GLN A 17 35.48 16.61 28.41
CA GLN A 17 34.62 16.02 27.38
C GLN A 17 33.30 16.78 27.29
N LYS A 18 33.34 17.95 26.62
CA LYS A 18 32.19 18.44 25.85
C LYS A 18 31.97 17.46 24.68
N SER A 19 31.44 16.28 24.98
CA SER A 19 30.76 15.49 23.95
C SER A 19 29.48 16.26 23.65
N SER A 20 29.57 17.05 22.59
CA SER A 20 28.44 17.63 21.91
C SER A 20 27.42 16.54 21.63
N TRP A 21 26.39 16.46 22.46
CA TRP A 21 25.11 15.89 22.09
C TRP A 21 24.53 16.84 21.04
N HIS A 22 25.08 16.79 19.82
CA HIS A 22 24.34 17.23 18.66
C HIS A 22 23.12 16.31 18.60
N GLU A 23 21.97 16.87 18.97
CA GLU A 23 20.67 16.39 18.56
C GLU A 23 20.71 16.14 17.05
N ARG A 24 21.06 14.93 16.65
CA ARG A 24 20.72 14.41 15.32
C ARG A 24 19.25 14.03 15.36
N ASN A 25 18.39 15.01 15.60
CA ASN A 25 17.00 14.96 15.17
C ASN A 25 16.99 15.23 13.65
N GLY A 26 17.65 14.37 12.89
CA GLY A 26 17.40 14.24 11.46
C GLY A 26 16.05 13.56 11.33
N GLY A 27 14.98 14.33 11.46
CA GLY A 27 13.63 13.86 11.24
C GLY A 27 13.51 13.37 9.81
N HIS A 28 13.62 12.06 9.61
CA HIS A 28 13.28 11.42 8.35
C HIS A 28 11.81 11.73 8.09
N THR A 29 11.54 12.58 7.10
CA THR A 29 10.19 12.90 6.69
C THR A 29 9.82 11.93 5.58
N ASP A 30 9.09 10.88 5.94
CA ASP A 30 8.49 10.00 4.94
C ASP A 30 7.31 10.73 4.29
N LYS A 31 7.31 10.77 2.96
CA LYS A 31 6.22 11.35 2.17
C LYS A 31 5.62 10.25 1.31
N ALA A 32 4.29 10.19 1.28
CA ALA A 32 3.53 9.37 0.35
C ALA A 32 2.67 10.28 -0.53
N GLN A 33 2.54 9.95 -1.82
CA GLN A 33 1.58 10.58 -2.71
C GLN A 33 0.35 9.68 -2.81
N VAL A 34 -0.82 10.25 -2.54
CA VAL A 34 -2.11 9.54 -2.62
C VAL A 34 -2.90 10.12 -3.79
N LYS A 35 -3.38 9.24 -4.67
CA LYS A 35 -4.32 9.60 -5.74
C LYS A 35 -5.69 9.02 -5.37
N VAL A 36 -6.75 9.82 -5.51
CA VAL A 36 -8.12 9.39 -5.21
C VAL A 36 -9.00 9.66 -6.43
N TYR A 37 -9.75 8.65 -6.84
CA TYR A 37 -10.63 8.70 -8.00
C TYR A 37 -12.07 8.37 -7.59
N SER A 38 -13.05 8.98 -8.27
CA SER A 38 -14.46 8.59 -8.18
C SER A 38 -14.82 7.83 -9.45
N ILE A 39 -15.19 6.55 -9.28
CA ILE A 39 -15.42 5.61 -10.37
C ILE A 39 -16.91 5.27 -10.42
N ASN A 40 -17.55 5.54 -11.56
CA ASN A 40 -18.92 5.10 -11.84
C ASN A 40 -18.92 3.80 -12.67
N ASP A 41 -20.10 3.24 -12.93
CA ASP A 41 -20.22 1.95 -13.61
C ASP A 41 -19.87 1.98 -15.11
N ASP A 42 -19.68 3.16 -15.72
CA ASP A 42 -19.21 3.28 -17.11
C ASP A 42 -17.70 2.99 -17.27
N TYR A 43 -16.97 2.93 -16.15
CA TYR A 43 -15.53 2.63 -16.11
C TYR A 43 -15.24 1.26 -15.47
N LYS A 44 -16.29 0.53 -15.08
CA LYS A 44 -16.16 -0.82 -14.51
C LYS A 44 -16.39 -1.88 -15.59
N VAL A 45 -15.61 -2.94 -15.51
CA VAL A 45 -15.81 -4.17 -16.29
C VAL A 45 -16.09 -5.32 -15.34
N SER A 46 -16.89 -6.28 -15.81
CA SER A 46 -17.18 -7.52 -15.11
C SER A 46 -16.46 -8.69 -15.77
N MET A 47 -15.72 -9.47 -14.98
CA MET A 47 -15.06 -10.70 -15.40
C MET A 47 -15.63 -11.89 -14.64
N TYR A 48 -15.75 -13.03 -15.32
CA TYR A 48 -16.34 -14.24 -14.74
C TYR A 48 -15.28 -15.30 -14.49
N PHE A 49 -15.32 -15.92 -13.31
CA PHE A 49 -14.40 -16.96 -12.87
C PHE A 49 -15.20 -18.21 -12.44
N SER A 50 -14.78 -19.38 -12.89
CA SER A 50 -15.38 -20.68 -12.50
C SER A 50 -14.79 -21.21 -11.19
N ASN A 51 -14.77 -20.35 -10.18
CA ASN A 51 -14.30 -20.65 -8.82
C ASN A 51 -15.25 -20.02 -7.81
N ASP A 52 -15.23 -20.52 -6.57
CA ASP A 52 -15.95 -19.87 -5.48
C ASP A 52 -15.30 -18.54 -5.07
N VAL A 53 -16.09 -17.71 -4.39
CA VAL A 53 -15.69 -16.36 -3.97
C VAL A 53 -14.49 -16.37 -3.03
N ALA A 54 -14.32 -17.40 -2.19
CA ALA A 54 -13.23 -17.45 -1.23
C ALA A 54 -11.88 -17.63 -1.94
N TYR A 55 -11.82 -18.54 -2.91
CA TYR A 55 -10.63 -18.75 -3.72
C TYR A 55 -10.27 -17.51 -4.55
N VAL A 56 -11.26 -16.85 -5.18
CA VAL A 56 -11.02 -15.63 -5.97
C VAL A 56 -10.52 -14.48 -5.09
N LYS A 57 -11.03 -14.36 -3.85
CA LYS A 57 -10.53 -13.37 -2.88
C LYS A 57 -9.11 -13.66 -2.41
N GLU A 58 -8.75 -14.93 -2.21
CA GLU A 58 -7.39 -15.31 -1.83
C GLU A 58 -6.37 -14.95 -2.93
N THR A 59 -6.81 -14.94 -4.18
CA THR A 59 -5.98 -14.67 -5.37
C THR A 59 -6.17 -13.26 -5.94
N GLU A 60 -6.86 -12.35 -5.23
CA GLU A 60 -7.23 -11.01 -5.68
C GLU A 60 -6.02 -10.21 -6.23
N ASN A 61 -4.91 -10.19 -5.48
CA ASN A 61 -3.68 -9.48 -5.91
C ASN A 61 -3.06 -10.07 -7.18
N GLU A 62 -3.14 -11.39 -7.37
CA GLU A 62 -2.62 -12.05 -8.58
C GLU A 62 -3.49 -11.73 -9.79
N ILE A 63 -4.81 -11.64 -9.58
CA ILE A 63 -5.76 -11.20 -10.60
C ILE A 63 -5.46 -9.74 -10.99
N GLU A 64 -5.35 -8.81 -10.03
CA GLU A 64 -5.01 -7.41 -10.34
C GLU A 64 -3.69 -7.28 -11.10
N ALA A 65 -2.66 -8.03 -10.69
CA ALA A 65 -1.36 -8.03 -11.38
C ALA A 65 -1.48 -8.55 -12.81
N ALA A 66 -2.16 -9.69 -13.02
CA ALA A 66 -2.33 -10.28 -14.34
C ALA A 66 -3.10 -9.36 -15.30
N TYR A 67 -4.17 -8.71 -14.82
CA TYR A 67 -4.93 -7.76 -15.62
C TYR A 67 -4.15 -6.45 -15.85
N THR A 68 -3.37 -5.99 -14.87
CA THR A 68 -2.47 -4.84 -15.05
C THR A 68 -1.46 -5.09 -16.16
N ASP A 69 -0.81 -6.27 -16.13
CA ASP A 69 0.17 -6.67 -17.13
C ASP A 69 -0.45 -6.84 -18.52
N ALA A 70 -1.67 -7.39 -18.59
CA ALA A 70 -2.37 -7.63 -19.85
C ALA A 70 -2.79 -6.34 -20.56
N TYR A 71 -3.29 -5.36 -19.82
CA TYR A 71 -3.86 -4.13 -20.39
C TYR A 71 -2.92 -2.92 -20.35
N GLY A 72 -1.82 -2.99 -19.60
CA GLY A 72 -0.88 -1.87 -19.44
C GLY A 72 -1.44 -0.69 -18.66
N TYR A 73 -2.51 -0.90 -17.89
CA TYR A 73 -3.14 0.07 -17.00
C TYR A 73 -3.25 -0.53 -15.61
N SER A 74 -3.17 0.29 -14.57
CA SER A 74 -3.32 -0.19 -13.19
C SER A 74 -4.75 -0.69 -12.97
N CYS A 75 -4.88 -2.00 -12.75
CA CYS A 75 -6.14 -2.66 -12.43
C CYS A 75 -6.43 -2.53 -10.94
N VAL A 76 -7.69 -2.27 -10.60
CA VAL A 76 -8.18 -2.27 -9.22
C VAL A 76 -9.49 -3.04 -9.19
N ILE A 77 -9.59 -4.02 -8.29
CA ILE A 77 -10.82 -4.77 -8.06
C ILE A 77 -11.75 -3.95 -7.15
N ASP A 78 -12.97 -3.70 -7.64
CA ASP A 78 -14.01 -2.98 -6.90
C ASP A 78 -14.81 -3.91 -6.00
N SER A 79 -15.14 -5.11 -6.50
CA SER A 79 -15.90 -6.10 -5.73
C SER A 79 -15.80 -7.50 -6.33
N ILE A 80 -15.93 -8.49 -5.46
CA ILE A 80 -15.95 -9.92 -5.80
C ILE A 80 -17.24 -10.51 -5.23
N THR A 81 -18.11 -11.01 -6.11
CA THR A 81 -19.47 -11.46 -5.77
C THR A 81 -19.79 -12.80 -6.42
N THR A 82 -20.69 -13.58 -5.83
CA THR A 82 -21.22 -14.79 -6.48
C THR A 82 -21.98 -14.39 -7.75
N THR A 83 -21.70 -15.06 -8.87
CA THR A 83 -22.44 -14.84 -10.12
C THR A 83 -23.92 -15.17 -9.90
N GLN A 84 -24.80 -14.35 -10.45
CA GLN A 84 -26.24 -14.59 -10.40
C GLN A 84 -26.79 -14.83 -11.81
N THR A 85 -27.77 -15.72 -11.91
CA THR A 85 -28.58 -15.88 -13.13
C THR A 85 -29.42 -14.62 -13.37
N SER A 86 -30.06 -14.52 -14.55
CA SER A 86 -31.01 -13.44 -14.85
C SER A 86 -32.18 -13.35 -13.86
N SER A 87 -32.48 -14.43 -13.14
CA SER A 87 -33.53 -14.49 -12.12
C SER A 87 -33.05 -14.06 -10.73
N GLY A 88 -31.75 -13.80 -10.55
CA GLY A 88 -31.13 -13.44 -9.27
C GLY A 88 -30.61 -14.65 -8.46
N ASP A 89 -30.80 -15.87 -8.94
CA ASP A 89 -30.33 -17.07 -8.24
C ASP A 89 -28.80 -17.21 -8.36
N PRO A 90 -28.08 -17.57 -7.28
CA PRO A 90 -26.63 -17.75 -7.32
C PRO A 90 -26.24 -18.96 -8.17
N VAL A 91 -25.19 -18.79 -8.96
CA VAL A 91 -24.58 -19.87 -9.75
C VAL A 91 -23.45 -20.50 -8.93
N ALA A 92 -23.51 -21.82 -8.74
CA ALA A 92 -22.55 -22.53 -7.93
C ALA A 92 -21.16 -22.52 -8.58
N ASN A 93 -20.12 -22.26 -7.78
CA ASN A 93 -18.72 -22.17 -8.22
C ASN A 93 -18.49 -21.17 -9.35
N GLU A 94 -19.30 -20.12 -9.43
CA GLU A 94 -19.06 -19.00 -10.32
C GLU A 94 -19.04 -17.68 -9.55
N THR A 95 -18.06 -16.87 -9.89
CA THR A 95 -17.79 -15.58 -9.27
C THR A 95 -17.71 -14.51 -10.34
N THR A 96 -18.36 -13.38 -10.10
CA THR A 96 -18.24 -12.16 -10.90
C THR A 96 -17.33 -11.19 -10.15
N VAL A 97 -16.25 -10.79 -10.80
CA VAL A 97 -15.30 -9.77 -10.34
C VAL A 97 -15.54 -8.49 -11.11
N TYR A 98 -15.84 -7.41 -10.39
CA TYR A 98 -15.93 -6.06 -10.95
C TYR A 98 -14.62 -5.34 -10.70
N MET A 99 -14.07 -4.73 -11.74
CA MET A 99 -12.80 -4.03 -11.70
C MET A 99 -12.84 -2.76 -12.56
N HIS A 100 -11.97 -1.82 -12.25
CA HIS A 100 -11.70 -0.65 -13.06
C HIS A 100 -10.21 -0.50 -13.33
N PHE A 101 -9.89 0.28 -14.36
CA PHE A 101 -8.52 0.50 -14.80
C PHE A 101 -8.18 1.99 -14.74
N ILE A 102 -6.95 2.30 -14.34
CA ILE A 102 -6.41 3.66 -14.25
C ILE A 102 -5.22 3.80 -15.21
N ASP A 103 -5.28 4.81 -16.08
CA ASP A 103 -4.13 5.30 -16.83
C ASP A 103 -3.31 6.19 -15.89
N ASP A 104 -2.24 5.62 -15.34
CA ASP A 104 -1.38 6.29 -14.36
C ASP A 104 -0.57 7.45 -14.94
N GLU A 105 -0.30 7.44 -16.25
CA GLU A 105 0.38 8.53 -16.93
C GLU A 105 -0.53 9.77 -17.03
N LYS A 106 -1.81 9.54 -17.34
CA LYS A 106 -2.81 10.61 -17.49
C LYS A 106 -3.55 10.94 -16.18
N ASN A 107 -3.41 10.13 -15.14
CA ASN A 107 -4.17 10.18 -13.90
C ASN A 107 -5.68 10.19 -14.16
N LYS A 108 -6.16 9.26 -14.99
CA LYS A 108 -7.57 9.16 -15.37
C LYS A 108 -8.04 7.71 -15.40
N PRO A 109 -9.31 7.43 -15.04
CA PRO A 109 -9.88 6.12 -15.25
C PRO A 109 -10.04 5.84 -16.76
N VAL A 110 -9.91 4.57 -17.12
CA VAL A 110 -10.03 4.08 -18.50
C VAL A 110 -11.47 3.63 -18.72
N ALA A 111 -12.12 4.16 -19.76
CA ALA A 111 -13.49 3.79 -20.10
C ALA A 111 -13.57 2.28 -20.40
N LYS A 112 -14.63 1.61 -19.92
CA LYS A 112 -14.79 0.15 -20.06
C LYS A 112 -14.73 -0.32 -21.52
N GLU A 113 -15.21 0.50 -22.45
CA GLU A 113 -15.21 0.21 -23.89
C GLU A 113 -13.81 0.10 -24.48
N THR A 114 -12.78 0.66 -23.84
CA THR A 114 -11.37 0.50 -24.26
C THR A 114 -10.82 -0.85 -23.85
N ILE A 115 -11.31 -1.43 -22.74
CA ILE A 115 -10.85 -2.70 -22.19
C ILE A 115 -11.53 -3.89 -22.88
N LEU A 116 -12.78 -3.73 -23.31
CA LEU A 116 -13.58 -4.80 -23.92
C LEU A 116 -13.40 -4.95 -25.45
N GLN A 117 -12.46 -4.21 -26.06
CA GLN A 117 -12.13 -4.28 -27.49
C GLN A 117 -11.21 -5.44 -27.83
#